data_AF-A0A9P3LNS4-F1
#
_entry.id   AF-A0A9P3LNS4-F1
#
_cell.length_a   1.000
_cell.length_b   1.000
_cell.length_c   1.000
_cell.angle_alpha   90.00
_cell.angle_beta   90.00
_cell.angle_gamma   90.00
#
_symmetry.space_group_name_H-M   'P 1'
#
loop_
_entity.id
_entity.type
_entity.pdbx_description
1 polymer ?
#
loop_
_entity_poly.entity_id
_entity_poly.type
_entity_poly.pdbx_seq_one_letter_code
_entity_poly.pdbx_strand_id
1 'polypeptide(L)'
;MTAKYEVHFRDPHEVVRQLLDNPSFASGFDPAPHRDFDEHEERVYSDFMSANWAWRQADELAKDATNKGAMVVPIILGSDKTTVSVATGQNDFYPLYLSVGNISNALRRSHQGAVVLIGFLAIPKVR
;
A
#
# COMPACT_ATOMS: atom_id res chain seq x y z
N MET A 1 -12.29 -27.70 -9.40
CA MET A 1 -11.89 -28.29 -8.10
C MET A 1 -11.41 -27.17 -7.20
N THR A 2 -11.90 -27.10 -5.96
CA THR A 2 -11.51 -26.08 -4.98
C THR A 2 -10.47 -26.69 -4.04
N ALA A 3 -9.26 -26.14 -3.99
CA ALA A 3 -8.21 -26.58 -3.07
C ALA A 3 -8.10 -25.60 -1.90
N LYS A 4 -7.83 -26.12 -0.70
CA LYS A 4 -7.56 -25.31 0.49
C LYS A 4 -6.05 -25.18 0.67
N TYR A 5 -5.59 -23.96 0.92
CA TYR A 5 -4.19 -23.64 1.19
C TYR A 5 -4.10 -22.94 2.54
N GLU A 6 -3.09 -23.30 3.31
CA GLU A 6 -2.72 -22.57 4.51
C GLU A 6 -1.90 -21.33 4.10
N VAL A 7 -2.24 -20.18 4.66
CA VAL A 7 -1.56 -18.91 4.42
C VAL A 7 -1.14 -18.34 5.76
N HIS A 8 0.16 -18.12 5.91
CA HIS A 8 0.70 -17.38 7.05
C HIS A 8 0.82 -15.90 6.66
N PHE A 9 0.17 -15.05 7.44
CA PHE A 9 0.16 -13.61 7.20
C PHE A 9 0.17 -12.82 8.53
N ARG A 10 0.66 -11.59 8.45
CA ARG A 10 0.52 -10.57 9.50
C ARG A 10 -0.85 -9.93 9.38
N ASP A 11 -1.47 -9.57 10.49
CA ASP A 11 -2.73 -8.83 10.49
C ASP A 11 -2.57 -7.52 9.69
N PRO A 12 -3.24 -7.37 8.53
CA PRO A 12 -3.10 -6.19 7.70
C PRO A 12 -3.59 -4.92 8.38
N HIS A 13 -4.60 -5.03 9.25
CA HIS A 13 -5.15 -3.89 9.97
C HIS A 13 -4.14 -3.35 10.99
N GLU A 14 -3.48 -4.23 11.73
CA GLU A 14 -2.41 -3.86 12.65
C GLU A 14 -1.20 -3.26 11.92
N VAL A 15 -0.82 -3.81 10.78
CA VAL A 15 0.27 -3.24 9.95
C VAL A 15 -0.10 -1.84 9.46
N VAL A 16 -1.34 -1.59 9.04
CA VAL A 16 -1.80 -0.26 8.65
C VAL A 16 -1.73 0.71 9.82
N ARG A 17 -2.18 0.31 11.03
CA ARG A 17 -2.04 1.12 12.23
C ARG A 17 -0.59 1.51 12.50
N GLN A 18 0.33 0.54 12.42
CA GLN A 18 1.75 0.79 12.63
C GLN A 18 2.36 1.74 11.60
N LEU A 19 1.92 1.65 10.33
CA LEU A 19 2.34 2.60 9.29
C LEU A 19 1.83 4.02 9.56
N LEU A 20 0.60 4.16 10.06
CA LEU A 20 0.00 5.46 10.39
C LEU A 20 0.60 6.07 11.66
N ASP A 21 0.93 5.25 12.65
CA ASP A 21 1.51 5.68 13.93
C ASP A 21 3.02 5.96 13.83
N ASN A 22 3.66 5.75 12.66
CA ASN A 22 5.10 5.95 12.49
C ASN A 22 5.47 7.43 12.24
N PRO A 23 6.13 8.12 13.19
CA PRO A 23 6.48 9.53 13.05
C PRO A 23 7.55 9.79 11.98
N SER A 24 8.31 8.77 11.54
CA SER A 24 9.33 8.97 10.50
C SER A 24 8.73 9.38 9.16
N PHE A 25 7.43 9.14 8.94
CA PHE A 25 6.75 9.48 7.70
C PHE A 25 6.15 10.89 7.67
N ALA A 26 6.20 11.64 8.79
CA ALA A 26 5.53 12.93 8.91
C ALA A 26 5.89 13.95 7.80
N SER A 27 7.13 13.91 7.29
CA SER A 27 7.60 14.83 6.24
C SER A 27 7.11 14.50 4.83
N GLY A 28 6.46 13.36 4.63
CA GLY A 28 5.97 12.90 3.32
C GLY A 28 4.67 12.12 3.45
N PHE A 29 3.81 12.57 4.37
CA PHE A 29 2.50 11.98 4.61
C PHE A 29 1.41 12.97 4.18
N ASP A 30 0.55 12.54 3.26
CA ASP A 30 -0.55 13.33 2.71
C ASP A 30 -1.88 12.92 3.35
N PRO A 31 -2.39 13.70 4.32
CA PRO A 31 -3.67 13.40 4.97
C PRO A 31 -4.89 13.69 4.08
N ALA A 32 -4.69 14.47 3.01
CA ALA A 32 -5.73 14.85 2.06
C ALA A 32 -5.21 14.77 0.62
N PRO A 33 -6.10 14.56 -0.37
CA PRO A 33 -5.72 14.64 -1.78
C PRO A 33 -5.18 16.03 -2.14
N HIS A 34 -4.19 16.08 -3.01
CA HIS A 34 -3.60 17.33 -3.48
C HIS A 34 -3.52 17.37 -5.01
N ARG A 35 -3.24 18.55 -5.56
CA ARG A 35 -3.01 18.73 -6.99
C ARG A 35 -1.74 19.53 -7.25
N ASP A 36 -0.73 18.84 -7.74
CA ASP A 36 0.49 19.41 -8.27
C ASP A 36 0.37 19.82 -9.74
N PHE A 37 1.03 20.91 -10.09
CA PHE A 37 1.16 21.42 -11.46
C PHE A 37 2.63 21.75 -11.72
N ASP A 38 3.07 21.58 -12.96
CA ASP A 38 4.42 21.97 -13.37
C ASP A 38 4.51 23.47 -13.73
N GLU A 39 5.67 23.90 -14.23
CA GLU A 39 5.93 25.29 -14.63
C GLU A 39 5.04 25.78 -15.78
N HIS A 40 4.39 24.86 -16.51
CA HIS A 40 3.46 25.17 -17.61
C HIS A 40 1.99 25.03 -17.19
N GLU A 41 1.72 24.93 -15.88
CA GLU A 41 0.39 24.68 -15.31
C GLU A 41 -0.23 23.35 -15.75
N GLU A 42 0.60 22.39 -16.19
CA GLU A 42 0.13 21.06 -16.56
C GLU A 42 0.04 20.14 -15.33
N ARG A 43 -0.96 19.26 -15.35
CA ARG A 43 -1.26 18.38 -14.22
C ARG A 43 -0.14 17.34 -14.02
N VAL A 44 0.44 17.31 -12.81
CA VAL A 44 1.43 16.31 -12.42
C VAL A 44 0.83 15.25 -11.49
N TYR A 45 1.15 13.98 -11.76
CA TYR A 45 0.82 12.84 -10.90
C TYR A 45 2.11 12.21 -10.37
N SER A 46 2.44 12.55 -9.13
CA SER A 46 3.70 12.23 -8.45
C SER A 46 3.49 11.13 -7.41
N ASP A 47 2.47 11.29 -6.56
CA ASP A 47 2.11 10.42 -5.44
C ASP A 47 0.68 9.90 -5.54
N PHE A 48 0.33 8.87 -4.76
CA PHE A 48 -1.02 8.29 -4.84
C PHE A 48 -2.12 9.32 -4.51
N MET A 49 -1.87 10.19 -3.53
CA MET A 49 -2.81 11.24 -3.13
C MET A 49 -2.92 12.38 -4.15
N SER A 50 -2.03 12.44 -5.15
CA SER A 50 -2.19 13.32 -6.31
C SER A 50 -3.24 12.76 -7.31
N ALA A 51 -3.61 11.49 -7.24
CA ALA A 51 -4.50 10.91 -8.24
C ALA A 51 -5.94 11.45 -8.16
N ASN A 52 -6.62 11.53 -9.31
CA ASN A 52 -8.06 11.87 -9.38
C ASN A 52 -8.93 10.88 -8.59
N TRP A 53 -8.45 9.64 -8.40
CA TRP A 53 -9.14 8.66 -7.56
C TRP A 53 -9.22 9.13 -6.10
N ALA A 54 -8.11 9.63 -5.53
CA ALA A 54 -8.07 10.07 -4.13
C ALA A 54 -9.03 11.24 -3.88
N TRP A 55 -9.08 12.20 -4.81
CA TRP A 55 -10.05 13.30 -4.79
C TRP A 55 -11.50 12.80 -4.76
N ARG A 56 -11.86 11.90 -5.70
CA ARG A 56 -13.22 11.33 -5.73
C ARG A 56 -13.57 10.62 -4.43
N GLN A 57 -12.64 9.89 -3.82
CA GLN A 57 -12.90 9.23 -2.54
C GLN A 57 -13.10 10.23 -1.39
N ALA A 58 -12.33 11.30 -1.35
CA ALA A 58 -12.51 12.36 -0.35
C ALA A 58 -13.86 13.08 -0.53
N ASP A 59 -14.26 13.36 -1.78
CA ASP A 59 -15.57 13.96 -2.09
C ASP A 59 -16.71 13.04 -1.65
N GLU A 60 -16.62 11.74 -1.93
CA GLU A 60 -17.61 10.75 -1.47
C GLU A 60 -17.67 10.68 0.07
N LEU A 61 -16.52 10.65 0.74
CA LEU A 61 -16.42 10.60 2.20
C LEU A 61 -17.07 11.85 2.84
N ALA A 62 -16.88 13.02 2.23
CA ALA A 62 -17.36 14.31 2.70
C ALA A 62 -18.88 14.51 2.55
N LYS A 63 -19.59 13.64 1.80
CA LYS A 63 -21.05 13.69 1.69
C LYS A 63 -21.74 13.44 3.03
N ASP A 64 -21.09 12.72 3.94
CA ASP A 64 -21.56 12.49 5.29
C ASP A 64 -20.90 13.48 6.26
N ALA A 65 -21.71 14.35 6.86
CA ALA A 65 -21.24 15.38 7.80
C ALA A 65 -20.61 14.79 9.08
N THR A 66 -20.88 13.52 9.42
CA THR A 66 -20.27 12.85 10.56
C THR A 66 -18.80 12.47 10.32
N ASN A 67 -18.36 12.45 9.06
CA ASN A 67 -16.97 12.18 8.66
C ASN A 67 -16.07 13.42 8.70
N LYS A 68 -16.49 14.50 9.36
CA LYS A 68 -15.67 15.71 9.46
C LYS A 68 -14.33 15.40 10.14
N GLY A 69 -13.24 15.66 9.43
CA GLY A 69 -11.87 15.37 9.89
C GLY A 69 -11.41 13.92 9.65
N ALA A 70 -12.25 13.07 9.04
CA ALA A 70 -11.83 11.77 8.57
C ALA A 70 -10.93 11.90 7.34
N MET A 71 -10.05 10.92 7.20
CA MET A 71 -9.08 10.81 6.11
C MET A 71 -9.32 9.50 5.37
N VAL A 72 -9.21 9.54 4.04
CA VAL A 72 -9.13 8.31 3.23
C VAL A 72 -7.73 7.73 3.39
N VAL A 73 -7.65 6.44 3.74
CA VAL A 73 -6.40 5.67 3.80
C VAL A 73 -6.39 4.61 2.70
N PRO A 74 -5.77 4.88 1.53
CA PRO A 74 -5.75 3.92 0.44
C PRO A 74 -4.84 2.76 0.78
N ILE A 75 -5.32 1.51 0.67
CA ILE A 75 -4.51 0.32 0.87
C ILE A 75 -3.92 -0.12 -0.47
N ILE A 76 -2.59 -0.21 -0.53
CA ILE A 76 -1.84 -0.66 -1.70
C ILE A 76 -1.28 -2.04 -1.41
N LEU A 77 -1.65 -3.02 -2.23
CA LEU A 77 -1.12 -4.38 -2.19
C LEU A 77 -0.29 -4.65 -3.44
N GLY A 78 0.90 -5.21 -3.25
CA GLY A 78 1.79 -5.61 -4.32
C GLY A 78 2.25 -7.05 -4.12
N SER A 79 2.29 -7.84 -5.18
CA SER A 79 2.77 -9.21 -5.12
C SER A 79 3.42 -9.56 -6.45
N ASP A 80 4.60 -10.17 -6.39
CA ASP A 80 5.31 -10.68 -7.56
C ASP A 80 5.94 -12.04 -7.24
N LYS A 81 6.15 -12.86 -8.26
CA LYS A 81 6.74 -14.20 -8.08
C LYS A 81 8.20 -14.05 -7.68
N THR A 82 8.59 -14.63 -6.55
CA THR A 82 9.98 -14.59 -6.07
C THR A 82 10.43 -15.99 -5.67
N THR A 83 11.62 -16.40 -6.12
CA THR A 83 12.27 -17.63 -5.66
C THR A 83 12.86 -17.39 -4.27
N VAL A 84 12.30 -18.06 -3.25
CA VAL A 84 12.68 -17.85 -1.83
C VAL A 84 13.79 -18.81 -1.40
N SER A 85 13.90 -19.99 -2.01
CA SER A 85 15.04 -20.89 -1.78
C SER A 85 15.47 -21.62 -3.04
N VAL A 86 16.79 -21.64 -3.28
CA VAL A 86 17.41 -22.36 -4.42
C VAL A 86 17.96 -23.72 -3.99
N ALA A 87 18.52 -23.84 -2.79
CA ALA A 87 19.25 -25.03 -2.35
C ALA A 87 18.38 -26.16 -1.76
N THR A 88 17.19 -25.86 -1.25
CA THR A 88 16.30 -26.81 -0.53
C THR A 88 14.99 -27.11 -1.27
N GLY A 89 15.03 -27.15 -2.61
CA GLY A 89 13.93 -27.71 -3.41
C GLY A 89 13.15 -26.72 -4.29
N GLN A 90 13.77 -25.59 -4.70
CA GLN A 90 13.19 -24.60 -5.60
C GLN A 90 11.76 -24.23 -5.20
N ASN A 91 11.63 -23.49 -4.10
CA ASN A 91 10.35 -23.00 -3.63
C ASN A 91 10.18 -21.54 -4.04
N ASP A 92 9.26 -21.34 -4.97
CA ASP A 92 8.77 -20.03 -5.40
C ASP A 92 7.53 -19.66 -4.58
N PHE A 93 7.49 -18.41 -4.13
CA PHE A 93 6.33 -17.83 -3.46
C PHE A 93 5.95 -16.50 -4.13
N TYR A 94 4.74 -16.06 -3.88
CA TYR A 94 4.29 -14.70 -4.14
C TYR A 94 4.26 -13.95 -2.79
N PRO A 95 5.36 -13.26 -2.40
CA PRO A 95 5.33 -12.34 -1.27
C PRO A 95 4.27 -11.26 -1.47
N LEU A 96 3.41 -11.08 -0.47
CA LEU A 96 2.39 -10.03 -0.44
C LEU A 96 2.91 -8.85 0.38
N TYR A 97 3.09 -7.71 -0.28
CA TYR A 97 3.49 -6.45 0.32
C TYR A 97 2.29 -5.53 0.52
N LEU A 98 2.34 -4.74 1.59
CA LEU A 98 1.34 -3.73 1.94
C LEU A 98 2.02 -2.36 2.14
N SER A 99 1.37 -1.32 1.66
CA SER A 99 1.67 0.09 1.92
C SER A 99 0.36 0.87 2.00
N VAL A 100 0.38 2.06 2.60
CA VAL A 100 -0.72 3.02 2.47
C VAL A 100 -0.41 4.09 1.42
N GLY A 101 -1.43 4.62 0.76
CA GLY A 101 -1.31 5.62 -0.30
C GLY A 101 -0.94 7.02 0.20
N ASN A 102 -1.17 7.31 1.48
CA ASN A 102 -0.82 8.58 2.10
C ASN A 102 0.69 8.80 2.21
N ILE A 103 1.49 7.73 2.13
CA ILE A 103 2.95 7.85 2.16
C ILE A 103 3.46 8.22 0.77
N SER A 104 4.32 9.23 0.68
CA SER A 104 4.94 9.65 -0.58
C SER A 104 5.82 8.55 -1.18
N ASN A 105 6.01 8.60 -2.49
CA ASN A 105 6.85 7.69 -3.25
C ASN A 105 8.31 7.78 -2.83
N ALA A 106 8.77 8.96 -2.40
CA ALA A 106 10.12 9.14 -1.88
C ALA A 106 10.33 8.30 -0.61
N LEU A 107 9.39 8.36 0.34
CA LEU A 107 9.43 7.57 1.55
C LEU A 107 9.23 6.07 1.28
N ARG A 108 8.37 5.72 0.31
CA ARG A 108 8.17 4.33 -0.14
C ARG A 108 9.45 3.69 -0.69
N ARG A 109 10.29 4.49 -1.35
CA ARG A 109 11.60 4.06 -1.90
C ARG A 109 12.75 4.22 -0.90
N SER A 110 12.48 4.73 0.29
CA SER A 110 13.48 4.85 1.35
C SER A 110 13.60 3.56 2.16
N HIS A 111 14.63 3.46 3.00
CA HIS A 111 14.81 2.34 3.94
C HIS A 111 14.01 2.52 5.25
N GLN A 112 12.93 3.30 5.25
CA GLN A 112 12.13 3.60 6.45
C GLN A 112 10.92 2.68 6.66
N GLY A 113 10.81 1.58 5.90
CA GLY A 113 9.77 0.57 6.15
C GLY A 113 8.35 0.95 5.70
N ALA A 114 8.22 1.86 4.73
CA ALA A 114 6.93 2.26 4.15
C ALA A 114 6.22 1.15 3.34
N VAL A 115 6.94 0.09 2.99
CA VAL A 115 6.41 -1.12 2.35
C VAL A 115 6.71 -2.31 3.26
N VAL A 116 5.68 -3.04 3.66
CA VAL A 116 5.77 -4.13 4.63
C VAL A 116 5.37 -5.45 3.98
N LEU A 117 6.21 -6.47 4.10
CA LEU A 117 5.84 -7.83 3.74
C LEU A 117 4.85 -8.39 4.77
N ILE A 118 3.64 -8.71 4.32
CA ILE A 118 2.55 -9.18 5.18
C ILE A 118 2.23 -10.66 5.01
N GLY A 119 2.74 -11.35 3.99
CA GLY A 119 2.53 -12.79 3.85
C GLY A 119 3.26 -13.41 2.67
N PHE A 120 3.25 -14.74 2.61
CA PHE A 120 3.76 -15.50 1.48
C PHE A 120 2.64 -16.38 0.92
N LEU A 121 2.28 -16.14 -0.34
CA LEU A 121 1.28 -16.95 -1.03
C LEU A 121 2.02 -18.09 -1.75
N ALA A 122 1.75 -19.33 -1.33
CA ALA A 122 2.38 -20.50 -1.89
C ALA A 122 1.94 -20.74 -3.34
N ILE A 123 2.88 -21.15 -4.19
CA ILE A 123 2.55 -21.60 -5.55
C ILE A 123 2.22 -23.09 -5.49
N PRO A 124 0.99 -23.50 -5.83
CA PRO A 124 0.66 -24.90 -5.88
C PRO A 124 1.53 -25.59 -6.93
N LYS A 125 2.33 -26.58 -6.53
CA LYS A 125 2.97 -27.46 -7.49
C LYS A 125 1.87 -28.34 -8.09
N VAL A 126 1.67 -28.24 -9.41
CA VAL A 126 0.79 -29.18 -10.12
C VAL A 126 1.44 -30.56 -9.94
N ARG A 127 0.68 -31.49 -9.37
CA ARG A 127 1.10 -32.89 -9.25
C ARG A 127 0.85 -33.63 -10.55
#